data_AF-A0A183HE37-F1
#
_entry.id   AF-A0A183HE37-F1
#
_cell.length_a   1.000
_cell.length_b   1.000
_cell.length_c   1.000
_cell.angle_alpha   90.00
_cell.angle_beta   90.00
_cell.angle_gamma   90.00
#
_symmetry.space_group_name_H-M   'P 1'
#
loop_
_entity.id
_entity.type
_entity.pdbx_description
1 polymer ?
#
loop_
_entity_poly.entity_id
_entity_poly.type
_entity_poly.pdbx_seq_one_letter_code
_entity_poly.pdbx_strand_id
1 'polypeptide(L)'
;MKMMYTLDFHSAANFESFKKLTLPKNVEEQQQYRLNLVRNEVTEQMFDFLNNMSSSADIRENTDLRNSIVLMVKSITHFIGLDCAVYESIIKLRYQLLRMLNVDDASNEDTWQTLNVSCTLTQLFCSVCCQSNDLDVCHSEEWLCPSCGKQFEPSIIEQLLIERVNQLLVAYTIQDFKCTRCGTIRKHNMSLFCDCCNGVVENVISPDEFRFNLEAIKKIARQHDLTRLAELCEWTLF
;
A
#
# COMPACT_ATOMS: atom_id res chain seq x y z
N MET A 1 9.78 -36.52 -3.40
CA MET A 1 8.33 -36.73 -3.17
C MET A 1 7.81 -35.55 -2.36
N LYS A 2 7.10 -34.63 -3.05
CA LYS A 2 6.31 -33.45 -2.63
C LYS A 2 6.46 -32.38 -3.73
N MET A 3 5.63 -32.47 -4.77
CA MET A 3 4.35 -31.75 -4.94
C MET A 3 4.59 -30.31 -5.40
N MET A 4 4.92 -30.22 -6.70
CA MET A 4 4.97 -29.01 -7.49
C MET A 4 3.53 -28.66 -7.86
N TYR A 5 2.92 -27.69 -7.18
CA TYR A 5 1.66 -27.12 -7.65
C TYR A 5 1.99 -26.12 -8.75
N THR A 6 1.98 -26.62 -9.99
CA THR A 6 1.84 -25.79 -11.18
C THR A 6 0.44 -25.17 -11.14
N LEU A 7 0.37 -23.85 -10.93
CA LEU A 7 -0.79 -23.07 -11.32
C LEU A 7 -0.82 -23.07 -12.85
N ASP A 8 -1.54 -24.05 -13.41
CA ASP A 8 -1.89 -24.08 -14.83
C ASP A 8 -2.78 -22.88 -15.14
N PHE A 9 -2.16 -21.78 -15.55
CA PHE A 9 -2.83 -20.70 -16.26
C PHE A 9 -3.27 -21.23 -17.64
N HIS A 10 -4.41 -21.91 -17.66
CA HIS A 10 -5.12 -22.22 -18.89
C HIS A 10 -5.73 -20.94 -19.48
N SER A 11 -4.90 -20.15 -20.16
CA SER A 11 -5.32 -19.20 -21.21
C SER A 11 -4.13 -18.81 -22.09
N ALA A 12 -3.49 -19.79 -22.72
CA ALA A 12 -2.55 -19.55 -23.82
C ALA A 12 -3.25 -19.00 -25.08
N ALA A 13 -4.59 -19.01 -25.13
CA ALA A 13 -5.37 -18.56 -26.28
C ALA A 13 -5.50 -17.03 -26.38
N ASN A 14 -5.28 -16.27 -25.30
CA ASN A 14 -5.44 -14.81 -25.34
C ASN A 14 -4.15 -14.05 -25.71
N PHE A 15 -2.99 -14.71 -25.73
CA PHE A 15 -1.72 -14.06 -26.05
C PHE A 15 -1.42 -13.97 -27.56
N GLU A 16 -2.12 -14.74 -28.40
CA GLU A 16 -1.95 -14.68 -29.86
C GLU A 16 -2.66 -13.48 -30.51
N SER A 17 -3.64 -12.86 -29.84
CA SER A 17 -4.25 -11.61 -30.31
C SER A 17 -3.31 -10.41 -30.23
N PHE A 18 -2.26 -10.45 -29.39
CA PHE A 18 -1.26 -9.39 -29.30
C PHE A 18 -0.27 -9.36 -30.46
N LYS A 19 -0.15 -10.46 -31.25
CA LYS A 19 0.81 -10.55 -32.37
C LYS A 19 0.34 -9.87 -33.66
N LYS A 20 -0.84 -9.23 -33.68
CA LYS A 20 -1.33 -8.44 -34.82
C LYS A 20 -1.40 -6.93 -34.54
N LEU A 21 -0.60 -6.39 -33.62
CA LEU A 21 -0.40 -4.94 -33.55
C LEU A 21 0.60 -4.49 -34.63
N THR A 22 0.10 -4.13 -35.80
CA THR A 22 0.76 -3.09 -36.59
C THR A 22 0.75 -1.82 -35.74
N LEU A 23 1.90 -1.44 -35.16
CA LEU A 23 2.03 -0.15 -34.49
C LEU A 23 1.61 0.95 -35.47
N PRO A 24 0.57 1.76 -35.16
CA PRO A 24 0.20 2.88 -36.02
C PRO A 24 1.40 3.83 -36.13
N LYS A 25 1.74 4.25 -37.35
CA LYS A 25 2.92 5.10 -37.59
C LYS A 25 2.68 6.57 -37.22
N ASN A 26 1.43 6.95 -36.93
CA ASN A 26 1.02 8.31 -36.64
C ASN A 26 0.58 8.48 -35.17
N VAL A 27 0.97 9.59 -34.53
CA VAL A 27 0.74 9.86 -33.11
C VAL A 27 -0.76 9.95 -32.78
N GLU A 28 -1.56 10.53 -33.68
CA GLU A 28 -3.01 10.66 -33.50
C GLU A 28 -3.73 9.31 -33.57
N GLU A 29 -3.32 8.42 -34.47
CA GLU A 29 -3.88 7.06 -34.58
C GLU A 29 -3.55 6.22 -33.35
N GLN A 30 -2.33 6.36 -32.81
CA GLN A 30 -1.93 5.72 -31.56
C GLN A 30 -2.76 6.23 -30.39
N GLN A 31 -3.03 7.54 -30.32
CA GLN A 31 -3.86 8.12 -29.28
C GLN A 31 -5.29 7.60 -29.34
N GLN A 32 -5.87 7.55 -30.54
CA GLN A 32 -7.23 7.05 -30.74
C GLN A 32 -7.34 5.55 -30.42
N TYR A 33 -6.32 4.76 -30.75
CA TYR A 33 -6.26 3.35 -30.39
C TYR A 33 -6.29 3.14 -28.87
N ARG A 34 -5.47 3.89 -28.10
CA ARG A 34 -5.43 3.79 -26.63
C ARG A 34 -6.77 4.18 -25.99
N LEU A 35 -7.42 5.22 -26.50
CA LEU A 35 -8.77 5.62 -26.08
C LEU A 35 -9.80 4.52 -26.33
N ASN A 36 -9.78 3.89 -27.49
CA ASN A 36 -10.69 2.80 -27.84
C ASN A 36 -10.43 1.55 -26.98
N LEU A 37 -9.16 1.23 -26.72
CA LEU A 37 -8.76 0.12 -25.84
C LEU A 37 -9.32 0.32 -24.42
N VAL A 38 -9.17 1.52 -23.86
CA VAL A 38 -9.69 1.84 -22.53
C VAL A 38 -11.22 1.76 -22.49
N ARG A 39 -11.88 2.35 -23.48
CA ARG A 39 -13.35 2.40 -23.52
C ARG A 39 -13.99 1.03 -23.73
N ASN A 40 -13.42 0.19 -24.59
CA ASN A 40 -14.08 -1.05 -25.02
C ASN A 40 -13.57 -2.28 -24.26
N GLU A 41 -12.27 -2.36 -23.97
CA GLU A 41 -11.70 -3.57 -23.36
C GLU A 41 -11.47 -3.37 -21.86
N VAL A 42 -10.73 -2.32 -21.46
CA VAL A 42 -10.39 -2.11 -20.03
C VAL A 42 -11.66 -1.88 -19.20
N THR A 43 -12.59 -1.08 -19.71
CA THR A 43 -13.84 -0.78 -19.02
C THR A 43 -14.65 -2.06 -18.75
N GLU A 44 -14.87 -2.89 -19.78
CA GLU A 44 -15.60 -4.16 -19.63
C GLU A 44 -14.87 -5.12 -18.71
N GLN A 45 -13.56 -5.32 -18.89
CA GLN A 45 -12.77 -6.20 -18.04
C GLN A 45 -12.80 -5.79 -16.56
N MET A 46 -12.77 -4.49 -16.27
CA MET A 46 -12.85 -4.00 -14.89
C MET A 46 -14.25 -4.18 -14.28
N PHE A 47 -15.31 -3.97 -15.06
CA PHE A 47 -16.68 -4.24 -14.59
C PHE A 47 -16.92 -5.73 -14.37
N ASP A 48 -16.49 -6.59 -15.29
CA ASP A 48 -16.60 -8.04 -15.17
C ASP A 48 -15.77 -8.55 -13.98
N PHE A 49 -14.56 -8.03 -13.80
CA PHE A 49 -13.73 -8.32 -12.64
C PHE A 49 -14.47 -8.02 -11.33
N LEU A 50 -15.09 -6.84 -11.21
CA LEU A 50 -15.86 -6.50 -10.01
C LEU A 50 -17.13 -7.33 -9.85
N ASN A 51 -17.84 -7.65 -10.93
CA ASN A 51 -19.06 -8.45 -10.89
C ASN A 51 -18.78 -9.90 -10.50
N ASN A 52 -17.68 -10.48 -10.98
CA ASN A 52 -17.25 -11.83 -10.62
C ASN A 52 -16.88 -11.92 -9.14
N MET A 53 -16.25 -10.89 -8.59
CA MET A 53 -15.95 -10.84 -7.16
C MET A 53 -17.23 -10.59 -6.35
N SER A 54 -18.06 -9.61 -6.72
CA SER A 54 -19.30 -9.21 -6.01
C SER A 54 -20.41 -10.25 -6.00
N SER A 55 -20.37 -11.21 -6.93
CA SER A 55 -21.29 -12.36 -6.95
C SER A 55 -21.03 -13.36 -5.82
N SER A 56 -19.87 -13.29 -5.15
CA SER A 56 -19.66 -13.96 -3.87
C SER A 56 -20.31 -13.12 -2.77
N ALA A 57 -21.30 -13.68 -2.07
CA ALA A 57 -22.14 -12.99 -1.09
C ALA A 57 -21.40 -12.36 0.12
N ASP A 58 -20.07 -12.54 0.23
CA ASP A 58 -19.25 -12.19 1.39
C ASP A 58 -18.63 -10.77 1.36
N ILE A 59 -18.67 -10.03 0.24
CA ILE A 59 -17.92 -8.74 0.15
C ILE A 59 -18.48 -7.63 1.04
N ARG A 60 -19.78 -7.65 1.37
CA ARG A 60 -20.37 -6.63 2.25
C ARG A 60 -20.03 -6.87 3.73
N GLU A 61 -19.75 -8.12 4.10
CA GLU A 61 -19.41 -8.48 5.49
C GLU A 61 -17.89 -8.51 5.71
N ASN A 62 -17.10 -8.83 4.69
CA ASN A 62 -15.65 -8.85 4.78
C ASN A 62 -15.02 -7.48 4.39
N THR A 63 -14.82 -6.65 5.41
CA THR A 63 -14.22 -5.30 5.27
C THR A 63 -12.82 -5.35 4.65
N ASP A 64 -12.03 -6.39 4.93
CA ASP A 64 -10.66 -6.55 4.41
C ASP A 64 -10.65 -6.86 2.91
N LEU A 65 -11.57 -7.71 2.45
CA LEU A 65 -11.73 -8.03 1.03
C LEU A 65 -12.20 -6.79 0.24
N ARG A 66 -13.18 -6.05 0.78
CA ARG A 66 -13.64 -4.79 0.18
C ARG A 66 -12.49 -3.77 0.05
N ASN A 67 -11.70 -3.60 1.11
CA ASN A 67 -10.54 -2.71 1.10
C ASN A 67 -9.50 -3.13 0.06
N SER A 68 -9.24 -4.45 -0.05
CA SER A 68 -8.31 -5.01 -1.04
C SER A 68 -8.78 -4.75 -2.48
N ILE A 69 -10.07 -4.96 -2.77
CA ILE A 69 -10.65 -4.70 -4.09
C ILE A 69 -10.59 -3.20 -4.43
N VAL A 70 -10.91 -2.32 -3.47
CA VAL A 70 -10.81 -0.86 -3.65
C VAL A 70 -9.37 -0.46 -3.99
N LEU A 71 -8.40 -0.99 -3.26
CA LEU A 71 -6.97 -0.75 -3.52
C LEU A 71 -6.53 -1.22 -4.91
N MET A 72 -7.00 -2.39 -5.36
CA MET A 72 -6.74 -2.89 -6.71
C MET A 72 -7.34 -1.96 -7.78
N VAL A 73 -8.60 -1.57 -7.64
CA VAL A 73 -9.27 -0.65 -8.57
C VAL A 73 -8.53 0.69 -8.63
N LYS A 74 -8.20 1.27 -7.48
CA LYS A 74 -7.44 2.52 -7.41
C LYS A 74 -6.07 2.39 -8.08
N SER A 75 -5.39 1.26 -7.91
CA SER A 75 -4.05 1.04 -8.48
C SER A 75 -4.08 0.86 -10.00
N ILE A 76 -4.95 -0.01 -10.50
CA ILE A 76 -5.10 -0.26 -11.94
C ILE A 76 -5.50 1.04 -12.65
N THR A 77 -6.48 1.76 -12.12
CA THR A 77 -6.93 3.04 -12.68
C THR A 77 -5.82 4.10 -12.61
N HIS A 78 -5.07 4.18 -11.51
CA HIS A 78 -3.95 5.11 -11.42
C HIS A 78 -2.86 4.83 -12.46
N PHE A 79 -2.43 3.56 -12.61
CA PHE A 79 -1.39 3.20 -13.58
C PHE A 79 -1.79 3.47 -15.03
N ILE A 80 -3.04 3.18 -15.41
CA ILE A 80 -3.54 3.47 -16.77
C ILE A 80 -3.74 4.98 -16.93
N GLY A 81 -4.14 5.69 -15.87
CA GLY A 81 -4.30 7.13 -15.84
C GLY A 81 -2.99 7.93 -15.98
N LEU A 82 -1.82 7.29 -15.86
CA LEU A 82 -0.53 7.95 -16.16
C LEU A 82 -0.41 8.40 -17.62
N ASP A 83 -1.20 7.82 -18.53
CA ASP A 83 -1.31 8.29 -19.91
C ASP A 83 -2.35 9.42 -20.01
N CYS A 84 -1.85 10.63 -20.29
CA CYS A 84 -2.66 11.84 -20.41
C CYS A 84 -3.76 11.76 -21.47
N ALA A 85 -3.61 10.90 -22.48
CA ALA A 85 -4.62 10.71 -23.52
C ALA A 85 -5.91 10.07 -22.98
N VAL A 86 -5.80 9.19 -21.99
CA VAL A 86 -6.92 8.36 -21.50
C VAL A 86 -7.36 8.74 -20.08
N TYR A 87 -6.61 9.60 -19.41
CA TYR A 87 -6.82 10.05 -18.02
C TYR A 87 -8.29 10.35 -17.69
N GLU A 88 -8.94 11.22 -18.49
CA GLU A 88 -10.35 11.60 -18.30
C GLU A 88 -11.33 10.42 -18.38
N SER A 89 -11.05 9.45 -19.25
CA SER A 89 -11.89 8.25 -19.38
C SER A 89 -11.71 7.31 -18.19
N ILE A 90 -10.48 7.20 -17.69
CA ILE A 90 -10.13 6.34 -16.57
C ILE A 90 -10.62 6.90 -15.23
N ILE A 91 -10.56 8.22 -15.02
CA ILE A 91 -11.15 8.85 -13.83
C ILE A 91 -12.65 8.58 -13.76
N LYS A 92 -13.36 8.74 -14.88
CA LYS A 92 -14.80 8.44 -14.95
C LYS A 92 -15.08 6.98 -14.61
N LEU A 93 -14.28 6.06 -15.16
CA LEU A 93 -14.36 4.64 -14.85
C LEU A 93 -14.11 4.37 -13.36
N ARG A 94 -13.06 4.96 -12.78
CA ARG A 94 -12.75 4.86 -11.35
C ARG A 94 -13.93 5.28 -10.48
N TYR A 95 -14.53 6.44 -10.75
CA TYR A 95 -15.72 6.89 -10.01
C TYR A 95 -16.88 5.90 -10.12
N GLN A 96 -17.14 5.34 -11.30
CA GLN A 96 -18.20 4.36 -11.50
C GLN A 96 -17.93 3.07 -10.71
N LEU A 97 -16.70 2.56 -10.75
CA LEU A 97 -16.29 1.34 -10.06
C LEU A 97 -16.32 1.50 -8.53
N LEU A 98 -15.81 2.62 -8.00
CA LEU A 98 -15.84 2.89 -6.55
C LEU A 98 -17.26 3.11 -6.02
N ARG A 99 -18.12 3.73 -6.84
CA ARG A 99 -19.55 3.85 -6.53
C ARG A 99 -20.23 2.49 -6.42
N MET A 100 -19.88 1.52 -7.29
CA MET A 100 -20.39 0.14 -7.15
C MET A 100 -19.94 -0.52 -5.85
N LEU A 101 -18.77 -0.15 -5.32
CA LEU A 101 -18.24 -0.61 -4.05
C LEU A 101 -18.75 0.20 -2.84
N ASN A 102 -19.65 1.17 -3.04
CA ASN A 102 -20.16 2.11 -2.02
C ASN A 102 -19.06 2.93 -1.31
N VAL A 103 -17.97 3.27 -2.02
CA VAL A 103 -16.88 4.09 -1.49
C VAL A 103 -16.88 5.45 -2.17
N ASP A 104 -16.89 6.52 -1.39
CA ASP A 104 -16.73 7.88 -1.89
C ASP A 104 -15.24 8.18 -2.12
N ASP A 105 -14.89 8.54 -3.35
CA ASP A 105 -13.49 8.77 -3.76
C ASP A 105 -12.92 10.11 -3.26
N ALA A 106 -13.80 11.01 -2.81
CA ALA A 106 -13.49 12.42 -2.49
C ALA A 106 -12.44 12.62 -1.38
N SER A 107 -12.10 11.58 -0.61
CA SER A 107 -11.19 11.69 0.54
C SER A 107 -9.72 11.47 0.22
N ASN A 108 -9.34 10.89 -0.92
CA ASN A 108 -7.97 10.41 -1.18
C ASN A 108 -7.58 10.38 -2.67
N GLU A 109 -7.98 11.40 -3.45
CA GLU A 109 -7.68 11.47 -4.90
C GLU A 109 -6.18 11.63 -5.19
N ASP A 110 -5.45 12.38 -4.34
CA ASP A 110 -4.11 12.90 -4.69
C ASP A 110 -2.92 12.14 -4.06
N THR A 111 -3.16 11.16 -3.19
CA THR A 111 -2.07 10.41 -2.53
C THR A 111 -2.13 8.94 -2.91
N TRP A 112 -1.12 8.49 -3.65
CA TRP A 112 -0.86 7.08 -3.86
C TRP A 112 -0.70 6.39 -2.50
N GLN A 113 -1.59 5.44 -2.21
CA GLN A 113 -1.48 4.59 -1.04
C GLN A 113 -0.75 3.31 -1.45
N THR A 114 0.34 3.00 -0.76
CA THR A 114 1.08 1.75 -0.99
C THR A 114 0.15 0.57 -0.73
N LEU A 115 0.01 -0.31 -1.72
CA LEU A 115 -0.83 -1.51 -1.68
C LEU A 115 -0.48 -2.47 -0.55
N ASN A 116 0.80 -2.47 -0.13
CA ASN A 116 1.32 -3.36 0.88
C ASN A 116 1.97 -2.57 2.01
N VAL A 117 1.72 -3.02 3.23
CA VAL A 117 2.49 -2.57 4.39
C VAL A 117 3.79 -3.34 4.41
N SER A 118 4.91 -2.65 4.25
CA SER A 118 6.25 -3.26 4.40
C SER A 118 6.86 -2.79 5.72
N CYS A 119 7.52 -3.71 6.42
CA CYS A 119 8.28 -3.40 7.62
C CYS A 119 9.66 -4.01 7.44
N THR A 120 10.60 -3.19 6.97
CA THR A 120 11.96 -3.64 6.68
C THR A 120 12.88 -3.31 7.84
N LEU A 121 13.49 -4.33 8.42
CA LEU A 121 14.62 -4.19 9.33
C LEU A 121 15.89 -4.03 8.49
N THR A 122 16.51 -2.87 8.56
CA THR A 122 17.73 -2.57 7.81
C THR A 122 18.98 -3.02 8.56
N GLN A 123 20.04 -3.34 7.81
CA GLN A 123 21.38 -3.62 8.37
C GLN A 123 21.40 -4.79 9.39
N LEU A 124 20.62 -5.84 9.14
CA LEU A 124 20.59 -7.03 10.00
C LEU A 124 21.81 -7.93 9.73
N PHE A 125 22.65 -8.11 10.75
CA PHE A 125 23.86 -8.94 10.64
C PHE A 125 23.57 -10.43 10.87
N CYS A 126 23.92 -11.27 9.90
CA CYS A 126 23.83 -12.72 10.06
C CYS A 126 24.98 -13.27 10.91
N SER A 127 24.67 -14.05 11.94
CA SER A 127 25.67 -14.70 12.80
C SER A 127 26.52 -15.76 12.10
N VAL A 128 26.09 -16.26 10.93
CA VAL A 128 26.78 -17.33 10.19
C VAL A 128 27.64 -16.78 9.06
N CYS A 129 27.08 -15.94 8.18
CA CYS A 129 27.80 -15.42 7.01
C CYS A 129 28.36 -14.00 7.20
N CYS A 130 28.07 -13.35 8.33
CA CYS A 130 28.47 -11.99 8.68
C CYS A 130 28.05 -10.91 7.67
N GLN A 131 27.15 -11.22 6.73
CA GLN A 131 26.60 -10.25 5.79
C GLN A 131 25.49 -9.45 6.48
N SER A 132 25.50 -8.13 6.24
CA SER A 132 24.38 -7.25 6.58
C SER A 132 23.33 -7.33 5.48
N ASN A 133 22.10 -7.60 5.83
CA ASN A 133 21.00 -7.63 4.88
C ASN A 133 19.81 -6.86 5.42
N ASP A 134 19.00 -6.32 4.50
CA ASP A 134 17.70 -5.79 4.84
C ASP A 134 16.68 -6.93 4.77
N LEU A 135 15.78 -7.01 5.75
CA LEU A 135 14.79 -8.07 5.86
C LEU A 135 13.39 -7.46 5.99
N ASP A 136 12.50 -7.80 5.05
CA ASP A 136 11.08 -7.49 5.18
C ASP A 136 10.39 -8.54 6.07
N VAL A 137 9.96 -8.10 7.25
CA VAL A 137 9.33 -8.95 8.25
C VAL A 137 7.81 -9.08 8.07
N CYS A 138 7.18 -8.29 7.19
CA CYS A 138 5.71 -8.33 6.99
C CYS A 138 5.23 -9.57 6.23
N HIS A 139 6.03 -10.11 5.32
CA HIS A 139 5.60 -11.11 4.34
C HIS A 139 6.24 -12.49 4.51
N SER A 140 7.19 -12.60 5.43
CA SER A 140 8.03 -13.78 5.57
C SER A 140 7.52 -14.69 6.69
N GLU A 141 7.04 -15.90 6.36
CA GLU A 141 6.71 -16.93 7.37
C GLU A 141 7.93 -17.32 8.21
N GLU A 142 9.11 -17.35 7.57
CA GLU A 142 10.39 -17.57 8.20
C GLU A 142 11.36 -16.43 7.87
N TRP A 143 11.99 -15.86 8.89
CA TRP A 143 12.98 -14.79 8.73
C TRP A 143 14.34 -15.37 8.36
N LEU A 144 14.60 -15.55 7.07
CA LEU A 144 15.83 -16.14 6.56
C LEU A 144 16.83 -15.07 6.10
N CYS A 145 18.12 -15.32 6.34
CA CYS A 145 19.21 -14.53 5.78
C CYS A 145 19.22 -14.66 4.25
N PRO A 146 19.13 -13.55 3.49
CA PRO A 146 19.16 -13.60 2.03
C PRO A 146 20.43 -14.21 1.43
N SER A 147 21.56 -14.10 2.13
CA SER A 147 22.85 -14.56 1.60
C SER A 147 23.12 -16.05 1.83
N CYS A 148 22.65 -16.63 2.95
CA CYS A 148 23.00 -18.00 3.34
C CYS A 148 21.81 -18.88 3.73
N GLY A 149 20.59 -18.33 3.74
CA GLY A 149 19.37 -19.05 4.10
C GLY A 149 19.24 -19.40 5.58
N LYS A 150 20.17 -18.96 6.44
CA LYS A 150 20.07 -19.19 7.89
C LYS A 150 18.90 -18.38 8.47
N GLN A 151 18.03 -19.05 9.22
CA GLN A 151 16.96 -18.39 9.97
C GLN A 151 17.53 -17.51 11.10
N PHE A 152 17.04 -16.28 11.17
CA PHE A 152 17.28 -15.36 12.27
C PHE A 152 16.51 -15.81 13.51
N GLU A 153 17.11 -15.59 14.69
CA GLU A 153 16.45 -15.90 15.94
C GLU A 153 15.27 -14.93 16.17
N PRO A 154 14.06 -15.43 16.48
CA PRO A 154 12.90 -14.56 16.70
C PRO A 154 13.11 -13.50 17.78
N SER A 155 13.91 -13.80 18.81
CA SER A 155 14.23 -12.86 19.89
C SER A 155 14.99 -11.61 19.41
N ILE A 156 15.91 -11.77 18.44
CA ILE A 156 16.66 -10.67 17.84
C ILE A 156 15.71 -9.78 17.04
N ILE A 157 14.83 -10.40 16.25
CA ILE A 157 13.83 -9.68 15.45
C ILE A 157 12.85 -8.93 16.37
N GLU A 158 12.37 -9.58 17.43
CA GLU A 158 11.50 -8.95 18.43
C GLU A 158 12.16 -7.72 19.06
N GLN A 159 13.43 -7.84 19.45
CA GLN A 159 14.17 -6.72 20.05
C GLN A 159 14.31 -5.52 19.09
N LEU A 160 14.61 -5.78 17.82
CA LEU A 160 14.73 -4.73 16.80
C LEU A 160 13.38 -4.08 16.50
N LEU A 161 12.30 -4.84 16.49
CA LEU A 161 10.94 -4.30 16.33
C LEU A 161 10.52 -3.47 17.55
N ILE A 162 10.88 -3.89 18.76
CA ILE A 162 10.67 -3.08 19.98
C ILE A 162 11.42 -1.75 19.87
N GLU A 163 12.67 -1.78 19.42
CA GLU A 163 13.45 -0.56 19.20
C GLU A 163 12.78 0.34 18.16
N ARG A 164 12.28 -0.24 17.06
CA ARG A 164 11.55 0.50 16.02
C ARG A 164 10.30 1.18 16.56
N VAL A 165 9.50 0.50 17.40
CA VAL A 165 8.31 1.07 18.04
C VAL A 165 8.69 2.25 18.94
N ASN A 166 9.75 2.09 19.75
CA ASN A 166 10.25 3.19 20.59
C ASN A 166 10.73 4.39 19.76
N GLN A 167 11.42 4.15 18.65
CA GLN A 167 11.84 5.23 17.74
C GLN A 167 10.63 5.96 17.13
N LEU A 168 9.58 5.23 16.75
CA LEU A 168 8.33 5.83 16.24
C LEU A 168 7.65 6.68 17.33
N LEU A 169 7.56 6.17 18.56
CA LEU A 169 6.99 6.91 19.69
C LEU A 169 7.77 8.18 19.99
N VAL A 170 9.10 8.09 20.03
CA VAL A 170 9.97 9.26 20.22
C VAL A 170 9.76 10.25 19.08
N ALA A 171 9.79 9.82 17.83
CA ALA A 171 9.57 10.70 16.68
C ALA A 171 8.20 11.40 16.74
N TYR A 172 7.14 10.68 17.09
CA TYR A 172 5.79 11.23 17.21
C TYR A 172 5.66 12.24 18.37
N THR A 173 6.34 12.00 19.49
CA THR A 173 6.26 12.89 20.67
C THR A 173 7.07 14.18 20.51
N ILE A 174 8.22 14.11 19.84
CA ILE A 174 9.11 15.27 19.65
C ILE A 174 8.90 16.01 18.32
N GLN A 175 7.97 15.54 17.48
CA GLN A 175 7.75 16.09 16.15
C GLN A 175 7.46 17.60 16.16
N ASP A 176 7.78 18.22 15.03
CA ASP A 176 7.32 19.56 14.73
C ASP A 176 5.84 19.61 14.38
N PHE A 177 5.28 20.82 14.39
CA PHE A 177 3.93 21.09 13.93
C PHE A 177 3.97 22.01 12.71
N LYS A 178 3.09 21.79 11.73
CA LYS A 178 3.00 22.57 10.49
C LYS A 178 1.69 23.33 10.42
N CYS A 179 1.70 24.52 9.81
CA CYS A 179 0.45 25.26 9.59
C CYS A 179 -0.33 24.70 8.40
N THR A 180 -1.64 24.49 8.57
CA THR A 180 -2.52 23.95 7.52
C THR A 180 -2.69 24.87 6.30
N ARG A 181 -2.46 26.19 6.47
CA ARG A 181 -2.66 27.18 5.40
C ARG A 181 -1.40 27.45 4.57
N CYS A 182 -0.26 27.59 5.23
CA CYS A 182 0.99 28.02 4.58
C CYS A 182 2.07 26.93 4.56
N GLY A 183 1.86 25.80 5.25
CA GLY A 183 2.84 24.70 5.35
C GLY A 183 4.10 25.01 6.17
N THR A 184 4.21 26.21 6.76
CA THR A 184 5.41 26.58 7.53
C THR A 184 5.44 25.85 8.87
N ILE A 185 6.63 25.41 9.28
CA ILE A 185 6.88 24.79 10.59
C ILE A 185 6.76 25.82 11.71
N ARG A 186 6.09 25.43 12.79
CA ARG A 186 5.90 26.26 13.99
C ARG A 186 7.24 26.51 14.67
N LYS A 187 7.58 27.79 14.86
CA LYS A 187 8.86 28.21 15.46
C LYS A 187 8.83 28.31 16.99
N HIS A 188 7.66 28.55 17.57
CA HIS A 188 7.50 28.84 18.99
C HIS A 188 6.55 27.84 19.66
N ASN A 189 6.97 27.28 20.79
CA ASN A 189 6.23 26.24 21.49
C ASN A 189 4.91 26.71 22.12
N MET A 190 4.81 28.00 22.47
CA MET A 190 3.64 28.60 23.11
C MET A 190 2.62 29.18 22.12
N SER A 191 2.96 29.27 20.83
CA SER A 191 2.05 29.81 19.82
C SER A 191 1.01 28.75 19.43
N LEU A 192 -0.27 29.11 19.56
CA LEU A 192 -1.41 28.28 19.14
C LEU A 192 -1.72 28.40 17.65
N PHE A 193 -1.26 29.48 17.00
CA PHE A 193 -1.54 29.80 15.59
C PHE A 193 -0.25 30.17 14.85
N CYS A 194 -0.24 30.05 13.53
CA CYS A 194 0.90 30.56 12.74
C CYS A 194 0.99 32.08 12.84
N ASP A 195 2.19 32.60 13.11
CA ASP A 195 2.49 34.03 13.10
C ASP A 195 2.22 34.69 11.72
N CYS A 196 2.27 33.88 10.65
CA CYS A 196 2.20 34.31 9.27
C CYS A 196 0.78 34.58 8.75
N CYS A 197 -0.14 33.64 9.01
CA CYS A 197 -1.47 33.59 8.38
C CYS A 197 -2.58 33.31 9.40
N ASN A 198 -2.22 33.33 10.69
CA ASN A 198 -3.08 33.00 11.82
C ASN A 198 -3.83 31.67 11.62
N GLY A 199 -3.18 30.70 10.98
CA GLY A 199 -3.74 29.38 10.67
C GLY A 199 -3.54 28.42 11.83
N VAL A 200 -4.39 27.39 11.88
CA VAL A 200 -4.26 26.28 12.83
C VAL A 200 -2.99 25.49 12.51
N VAL A 201 -2.34 24.99 13.56
CA VAL A 201 -1.14 24.16 13.44
C VAL A 201 -1.51 22.71 13.74
N GLU A 202 -1.01 21.79 12.94
CA GLU A 202 -1.26 20.35 13.05
C GLU A 202 0.05 19.55 13.11
N ASN A 203 -0.03 18.28 13.51
CA ASN A 203 1.11 17.38 13.54
C ASN A 203 1.70 17.18 12.13
N VAL A 204 3.02 17.05 12.05
CA VAL A 204 3.68 16.64 10.80
C VAL A 204 3.37 15.17 10.50
N ILE A 205 3.51 14.30 11.51
CA ILE A 205 3.12 12.90 11.51
C ILE A 205 1.70 12.82 12.07
N SER A 206 0.74 12.45 11.22
CA SER A 206 -0.66 12.38 11.65
C SER A 206 -0.88 11.28 12.71
N PRO A 207 -1.85 11.44 13.63
CA PRO A 207 -2.22 10.38 14.56
C PRO A 207 -2.60 9.07 13.85
N ASP A 208 -3.27 9.18 12.69
CA ASP A 208 -3.69 8.03 11.89
C ASP A 208 -2.49 7.28 11.30
N GLU A 209 -1.49 7.99 10.78
CA GLU A 209 -0.25 7.39 10.27
C GLU A 209 0.53 6.70 11.40
N PHE A 210 0.64 7.33 12.57
CA PHE A 210 1.30 6.73 13.73
C PHE A 210 0.59 5.44 14.17
N ARG A 211 -0.74 5.50 14.30
CA ARG A 211 -1.60 4.36 14.64
C ARG A 211 -1.45 3.23 13.63
N PHE A 212 -1.49 3.54 12.34
CA PHE A 212 -1.33 2.56 11.26
C PHE A 212 0.00 1.80 11.35
N ASN A 213 1.12 2.53 11.57
CA ASN A 213 2.43 1.90 11.73
C ASN A 213 2.48 0.95 12.95
N LEU A 214 1.87 1.34 14.08
CA LEU A 214 1.80 0.48 15.27
C LEU A 214 0.91 -0.74 15.07
N GLU A 215 -0.23 -0.59 14.40
CA GLU A 215 -1.12 -1.71 14.08
C GLU A 215 -0.46 -2.71 13.14
N ALA A 216 0.32 -2.23 12.17
CA ALA A 216 1.13 -3.07 11.30
C ALA A 216 2.14 -3.92 12.08
N ILE A 217 2.94 -3.29 12.95
CA ILE A 217 3.92 -4.00 13.79
C ILE A 217 3.21 -4.97 14.76
N LYS A 218 2.07 -4.55 15.33
CA LYS A 218 1.25 -5.41 16.20
C LYS A 218 0.72 -6.65 15.47
N LYS A 219 0.38 -6.53 14.18
CA LYS A 219 -0.04 -7.66 13.35
C LYS A 219 1.09 -8.68 13.20
N ILE A 220 2.31 -8.22 12.90
CA ILE A 220 3.51 -9.07 12.83
C ILE A 220 3.75 -9.76 14.17
N ALA A 221 3.65 -9.02 15.28
CA ALA A 221 3.82 -9.56 16.62
C ALA A 221 2.86 -10.71 16.92
N ARG A 222 1.59 -10.56 16.54
CA ARG A 222 0.56 -11.59 16.71
C ARG A 222 0.75 -12.79 15.78
N GLN A 223 1.25 -12.58 14.56
CA GLN A 223 1.49 -13.66 13.61
C GLN A 223 2.65 -14.56 14.02
N HIS A 224 3.66 -14.02 14.71
CA HIS A 224 4.87 -14.74 15.12
C HIS A 224 4.97 -14.95 16.64
N ASP A 225 3.86 -14.82 17.38
CA ASP A 225 3.77 -15.00 18.84
C ASP A 225 4.79 -14.18 19.67
N LEU A 226 5.13 -12.98 19.20
CA LEU A 226 6.04 -12.04 19.88
C LEU A 226 5.33 -11.28 21.00
N THR A 227 5.26 -11.89 22.19
CA THR A 227 4.43 -11.40 23.30
C THR A 227 4.83 -10.00 23.78
N ARG A 228 6.14 -9.72 23.92
CA ARG A 228 6.61 -8.43 24.47
C ARG A 228 6.33 -7.29 23.51
N LEU A 229 6.54 -7.54 22.22
CA LEU A 229 6.23 -6.57 21.17
C LEU A 229 4.72 -6.29 21.09
N ALA A 230 3.89 -7.33 21.18
CA ALA A 230 2.44 -7.17 21.14
C ALA A 230 1.92 -6.33 22.32
N GLU A 231 2.42 -6.58 23.54
CA GLU A 231 2.10 -5.79 24.74
C GLU A 231 2.55 -4.33 24.60
N LEU A 232 3.77 -4.08 24.10
CA LEU A 232 4.26 -2.72 23.89
C LEU A 232 3.39 -1.95 22.89
N CYS A 233 3.03 -2.56 21.76
CA CYS A 233 2.15 -1.92 20.79
C CYS A 233 0.75 -1.66 21.36
N GLU A 234 0.24 -2.56 22.21
CA GLU A 234 -1.05 -2.37 22.88
C GLU A 234 -1.02 -1.22 23.88
N TRP A 235 0.03 -1.14 24.70
CA TRP A 235 0.22 -0.06 25.65
C TRP A 235 0.39 1.30 24.97
N THR A 236 1.06 1.34 23.81
CA THR A 236 1.29 2.61 23.08
C THR A 236 0.04 3.12 22.37
N LEU A 237 -0.92 2.23 22.06
CA LEU A 237 -2.16 2.57 21.36
C LEU A 237 -3.30 3.01 22.30
N PHE A 238 -3.14 2.87 23.62
CA PHE A 238 -4.11 3.22 24.65
C PHE A 238 -3.78 4.55 25.31
#